data_AF-A0A2E4ISW5-F1
#
_entry.id   AF-A0A2E4ISW5-F1
#
_cell.length_a   1.000
_cell.length_b   1.000
_cell.length_c   1.000
_cell.angle_alpha   90.00
_cell.angle_beta   90.00
_cell.angle_gamma   90.00
#
_symmetry.space_group_name_H-M   'P 1'
#
loop_
_entity.id
_entity.type
_entity.pdbx_description
1 polymer ?
#
loop_
_entity_poly.entity_id
_entity_poly.type
_entity_poly.pdbx_seq_one_letter_code
_entity_poly.pdbx_strand_id
1 'polypeptide(L)'
;MKIFVTVGTTKFDSLIKIVDEKLFYLDYEVIMQISDGDYKPKNFEYFDFTNDIQSYFLQSDIIITHAGAGSIYELLELGKKIIIVPNLDRIDKHQSDIANFMDSNNYAKSIYNLDNIVEIVKSIENHNFKKFKKKKFFKAQEIIDFIFE
;
A
#
# COMPACT_ATOMS: atom_id res chain seq x y z
N MET A 1 -15.12 4.11 -8.61
CA MET A 1 -14.28 3.65 -7.49
C MET A 1 -13.05 4.53 -7.43
N LYS A 2 -12.61 4.94 -6.24
CA LYS A 2 -11.43 5.79 -6.04
C LYS A 2 -10.22 4.95 -5.61
N ILE A 3 -9.15 5.02 -6.37
CA ILE A 3 -7.90 4.31 -6.11
C ILE A 3 -6.80 5.33 -5.83
N PHE A 4 -6.12 5.17 -4.71
CA PHE A 4 -4.91 5.94 -4.44
C PHE A 4 -3.69 5.05 -4.53
N VAL A 5 -2.73 5.46 -5.34
CA VAL A 5 -1.45 4.77 -5.49
C VAL A 5 -0.38 5.60 -4.79
N THR A 6 0.39 4.99 -3.90
CA THR A 6 1.47 5.69 -3.20
C THR A 6 2.74 4.86 -3.15
N VAL A 7 3.85 5.53 -3.50
CA VAL A 7 5.21 5.01 -3.38
C VAL A 7 5.93 5.56 -2.14
N GLY A 8 5.21 6.14 -1.19
CA GLY A 8 5.80 6.72 0.02
C GLY A 8 6.90 7.74 -0.31
N THR A 9 8.10 7.54 0.22
CA THR A 9 9.24 8.45 0.04
C THR A 9 10.27 7.96 -0.98
N THR A 10 9.98 6.86 -1.69
CA THR A 10 10.96 6.27 -2.62
C THR A 10 10.35 6.07 -3.99
N LYS A 11 11.11 6.36 -5.06
CA LYS A 11 10.61 6.16 -6.42
C LYS A 11 10.32 4.68 -6.73
N PHE A 12 9.26 4.45 -7.50
CA PHE A 12 8.88 3.13 -8.01
C PHE A 12 8.18 3.26 -9.37
N ASP A 13 8.93 3.72 -10.36
CA ASP A 13 8.40 4.11 -11.67
C ASP A 13 7.71 2.97 -12.42
N SER A 14 8.15 1.72 -12.24
CA SER A 14 7.53 0.55 -12.86
C SER A 14 6.10 0.32 -12.36
N LEU A 15 5.83 0.52 -11.07
CA LEU A 15 4.47 0.47 -10.52
C LEU A 15 3.62 1.61 -11.08
N ILE A 16 4.12 2.85 -11.03
CA ILE A 16 3.39 4.03 -11.51
C ILE A 16 3.04 3.89 -12.99
N LYS A 17 4.00 3.49 -13.82
CA LYS A 17 3.79 3.29 -15.25
C LYS A 17 2.76 2.21 -15.55
N ILE A 18 2.84 1.06 -14.87
CA ILE A 18 1.89 -0.04 -15.10
C ILE A 18 0.47 0.36 -14.66
N VAL A 19 0.34 1.07 -13.53
CA VAL A 19 -0.95 1.63 -13.10
C VAL A 19 -1.50 2.57 -14.16
N ASP A 20 -0.69 3.53 -14.61
CA ASP A 20 -1.06 4.53 -15.61
C ASP A 20 -1.50 3.90 -16.94
N GLU A 21 -0.82 2.86 -17.39
CA GLU A 21 -1.13 2.18 -18.66
C GLU A 21 -2.30 1.19 -18.56
N LYS A 22 -2.39 0.41 -17.48
CA LYS A 22 -3.33 -0.72 -17.40
C LYS A 22 -4.68 -0.35 -16.78
N LEU A 23 -4.70 0.58 -15.82
CA LEU A 23 -5.95 0.99 -15.17
C LEU A 23 -6.71 2.04 -16.00
N PHE A 24 -6.06 2.70 -16.97
CA PHE A 24 -6.70 3.72 -17.81
C PHE A 24 -7.92 3.22 -18.60
N TYR A 25 -7.93 1.95 -18.96
CA TYR A 25 -9.06 1.34 -19.67
C TYR A 25 -10.25 0.98 -18.75
N LEU A 26 -10.17 1.33 -17.47
CA LEU A 26 -11.20 1.05 -16.47
C LEU A 26 -11.77 2.37 -15.94
N ASP A 27 -13.05 2.35 -15.56
CA ASP A 27 -13.78 3.52 -15.07
C ASP A 27 -13.48 3.78 -13.58
N TYR A 28 -12.19 4.01 -13.27
CA TYR A 28 -11.69 4.28 -11.93
C TYR A 28 -11.10 5.69 -11.84
N GLU A 29 -11.37 6.37 -10.74
CA GLU A 29 -10.71 7.63 -10.39
C GLU A 29 -9.41 7.27 -9.68
N VAL A 30 -8.27 7.49 -10.35
CA VAL A 30 -6.95 7.15 -9.82
C VAL A 30 -6.15 8.42 -9.55
N ILE A 31 -5.57 8.50 -8.35
CA ILE A 31 -4.60 9.54 -7.98
C ILE A 31 -3.30 8.85 -7.56
N MET A 32 -2.17 9.35 -8.06
CA MET A 32 -0.86 8.76 -7.81
C MET A 32 0.08 9.71 -7.07
N GLN A 33 0.59 9.28 -5.93
CA GLN A 33 1.77 9.88 -5.32
C GLN A 33 3.03 9.19 -5.86
N ILE A 34 3.90 9.93 -6.56
CA ILE A 34 5.06 9.39 -7.28
C ILE A 34 6.43 9.72 -6.64
N SER A 35 6.48 10.47 -5.52
CA SER A 35 7.72 10.93 -4.89
C SER A 35 8.60 11.69 -5.91
N ASP A 36 9.90 11.42 -5.91
CA ASP A 36 10.92 11.91 -6.84
C ASP A 36 11.09 11.00 -8.08
N GLY A 37 10.04 10.29 -8.49
CA GLY A 37 10.04 9.40 -9.66
C GLY A 37 10.24 10.11 -10.99
N ASP A 38 10.92 9.43 -11.91
CA ASP A 38 11.29 9.96 -13.23
C ASP A 38 10.12 9.85 -14.23
N TYR A 39 9.27 8.83 -14.08
CA TYR A 39 8.07 8.65 -14.88
C TYR A 39 6.94 9.59 -14.43
N LYS A 40 6.40 10.40 -15.36
CA LYS A 40 5.24 11.26 -15.12
C LYS A 40 3.99 10.66 -15.77
N PRO A 41 2.95 10.31 -14.98
CA PRO A 41 1.69 9.79 -15.50
C PRO A 41 1.06 10.68 -16.56
N LYS A 42 0.41 10.04 -17.54
CA LYS A 42 -0.25 10.72 -18.66
C LYS A 42 -1.77 10.64 -18.60
N ASN A 43 -2.29 9.62 -17.91
CA ASN A 43 -3.70 9.27 -17.95
C ASN A 43 -4.45 9.65 -16.67
N PHE A 44 -3.74 9.89 -15.58
CA PHE A 44 -4.31 10.15 -14.26
C PHE A 44 -3.60 11.29 -13.53
N GLU A 45 -4.28 11.83 -12.52
CA GLU A 45 -3.71 12.86 -11.66
C GLU A 45 -2.57 12.30 -10.80
N TYR A 46 -1.55 13.12 -10.59
CA TYR A 46 -0.42 12.75 -9.77
C TYR A 46 0.20 13.94 -9.04
N PHE A 47 0.94 13.63 -7.98
CA PHE A 47 1.76 14.59 -7.25
C PHE A 47 3.00 13.89 -6.67
N ASP A 48 4.01 14.68 -6.30
CA ASP A 48 5.27 14.14 -5.79
C ASP A 48 5.14 13.71 -4.32
N PHE A 49 5.13 14.66 -3.38
CA PHE A 49 5.00 14.41 -1.94
C PHE A 49 3.88 15.26 -1.33
N THR A 50 3.23 14.75 -0.29
CA THR A 50 2.21 15.48 0.47
C THR A 50 2.41 15.29 1.97
N ASN A 51 2.19 16.36 2.73
CA ASN A 51 2.09 16.28 4.20
C ASN A 51 0.72 15.76 4.66
N ASP A 52 -0.28 15.74 3.77
CA ASP A 52 -1.65 15.32 4.07
C ASP A 52 -2.03 14.04 3.33
N ILE A 53 -1.21 12.99 3.51
CA ILE A 53 -1.49 11.68 2.89
C ILE A 53 -2.77 11.03 3.46
N GLN A 54 -3.14 11.42 4.69
CA GLN A 54 -4.32 10.92 5.39
C GLN A 54 -5.61 11.24 4.64
N SER A 55 -5.75 12.45 4.12
CA SER A 55 -6.92 12.81 3.31
C SER A 55 -7.10 11.90 2.10
N TYR A 56 -6.00 11.53 1.42
CA TYR A 56 -6.05 10.60 0.29
C TYR A 56 -6.39 9.18 0.72
N PHE A 57 -5.87 8.71 1.85
CA PHE A 57 -6.28 7.43 2.42
C PHE A 57 -7.78 7.39 2.70
N LEU A 58 -8.31 8.40 3.39
CA LEU A 58 -9.71 8.47 3.78
C LEU A 58 -10.66 8.54 2.58
N GLN A 59 -10.30 9.28 1.53
CA GLN A 59 -11.12 9.48 0.33
C GLN A 59 -11.07 8.30 -0.65
N SER A 60 -10.17 7.35 -0.46
CA SER A 60 -9.99 6.23 -1.40
C SER A 60 -10.62 4.93 -0.91
N ASP A 61 -11.10 4.13 -1.87
CA ASP A 61 -11.69 2.81 -1.64
C ASP A 61 -10.60 1.73 -1.58
N ILE A 62 -9.62 1.82 -2.47
CA ILE A 62 -8.48 0.91 -2.60
C ILE A 62 -7.19 1.72 -2.55
N ILE A 63 -6.21 1.21 -1.80
CA ILE A 63 -4.85 1.75 -1.76
C ILE A 63 -3.89 0.74 -2.40
N ILE A 64 -3.16 1.17 -3.43
CA ILE A 64 -2.07 0.41 -4.03
C ILE A 64 -0.77 0.99 -3.51
N THR A 65 0.05 0.18 -2.85
CA THR A 65 1.25 0.72 -2.21
C THR A 65 2.36 -0.30 -2.11
N HIS A 66 3.60 0.16 -2.18
CA HIS A 66 4.75 -0.62 -1.72
C HIS A 66 5.08 -0.36 -0.24
N ALA A 67 4.37 0.59 0.40
CA ALA A 67 4.83 1.30 1.59
C ALA A 67 5.29 0.37 2.72
N GLY A 68 6.20 0.90 3.54
CA GLY A 68 6.74 0.19 4.68
C GLY A 68 5.67 -0.20 5.71
N ALA A 69 6.08 -1.02 6.67
CA ALA A 69 5.20 -1.59 7.70
C ALA A 69 4.27 -0.55 8.35
N GLY A 70 4.79 0.63 8.71
CA GLY A 70 4.03 1.69 9.39
C GLY A 70 2.79 2.12 8.61
N SER A 71 2.94 2.43 7.33
CA SER A 71 1.81 2.84 6.48
C SER A 71 0.83 1.69 6.25
N ILE A 72 1.30 0.45 6.09
CA ILE A 72 0.41 -0.71 5.95
C ILE A 72 -0.47 -0.86 7.20
N TYR A 73 0.12 -0.79 8.41
CA TYR A 73 -0.65 -0.90 9.65
C TYR A 73 -1.65 0.25 9.83
N GLU A 74 -1.26 1.46 9.45
CA GLU A 74 -2.17 2.61 9.48
C GLU A 74 -3.37 2.42 8.55
N LEU A 75 -3.16 1.98 7.32
CA LEU A 75 -4.23 1.66 6.37
C LEU A 75 -5.16 0.55 6.89
N LEU A 76 -4.60 -0.44 7.59
CA LEU A 76 -5.37 -1.50 8.23
C LEU A 76 -6.23 -0.97 9.39
N GLU A 77 -5.70 -0.04 10.19
CA GLU A 77 -6.45 0.65 11.25
C GLU A 77 -7.59 1.50 10.67
N LEU A 78 -7.39 2.11 9.50
CA LEU A 78 -8.41 2.82 8.73
C LEU A 78 -9.41 1.89 8.02
N GLY A 79 -9.20 0.57 8.07
CA GLY A 79 -10.06 -0.43 7.43
C GLY A 79 -10.04 -0.38 5.91
N LYS A 80 -8.95 0.10 5.31
CA LYS A 80 -8.81 0.24 3.86
C LYS A 80 -8.55 -1.11 3.18
N LYS A 81 -8.99 -1.24 1.93
CA LYS A 81 -8.60 -2.35 1.06
C LYS A 81 -7.21 -2.05 0.50
N ILE A 82 -6.25 -2.95 0.72
CA ILE A 82 -4.84 -2.70 0.41
C ILE A 82 -4.36 -3.71 -0.61
N ILE A 83 -3.70 -3.20 -1.65
CA ILE A 83 -2.88 -3.96 -2.58
C ILE A 83 -1.42 -3.61 -2.27
N ILE A 84 -0.67 -4.58 -1.78
CA ILE A 84 0.75 -4.45 -1.47
C ILE A 84 1.54 -4.88 -2.71
N VAL A 85 2.45 -4.02 -3.16
CA VAL A 85 3.35 -4.30 -4.28
C VAL A 85 4.78 -4.23 -3.75
N PRO A 86 5.39 -5.35 -3.35
CA PRO A 86 6.78 -5.36 -2.91
C PRO A 86 7.69 -4.86 -4.04
N ASN A 87 8.59 -3.94 -3.72
CA ASN A 87 9.59 -3.50 -4.68
C ASN A 87 10.70 -4.56 -4.77
N LEU A 88 10.62 -5.43 -5.78
CA LEU A 88 11.60 -6.50 -6.01
C LEU A 88 12.97 -5.99 -6.50
N ASP A 89 13.05 -4.74 -6.94
CA ASP A 89 14.31 -4.11 -7.35
C ASP A 89 15.18 -3.76 -6.12
N ARG A 90 14.58 -3.77 -4.92
CA ARG A 90 15.28 -3.62 -3.63
C ARG A 90 15.24 -4.96 -2.89
N ILE A 91 16.41 -5.54 -2.60
CA ILE A 91 16.54 -6.81 -1.86
C ILE A 91 16.31 -6.59 -0.36
N ASP A 92 15.15 -6.07 0.02
CA ASP A 92 14.71 -5.97 1.41
C ASP A 92 13.78 -7.14 1.71
N LYS A 93 14.36 -8.28 2.11
CA LYS A 93 13.62 -9.52 2.42
C LYS A 93 12.44 -9.28 3.38
N HIS A 94 12.61 -8.36 4.33
CA HIS A 94 11.59 -8.01 5.31
C HIS A 94 10.30 -7.44 4.70
N GLN A 95 10.37 -6.75 3.56
CA GLN A 95 9.16 -6.23 2.89
C GLN A 95 8.32 -7.37 2.31
N SER A 96 8.99 -8.38 1.73
CA SER A 96 8.33 -9.57 1.22
C SER A 96 7.68 -10.39 2.33
N ASP A 97 8.31 -10.47 3.51
CA ASP A 97 7.74 -11.16 4.67
C ASP A 97 6.43 -10.51 5.12
N ILE A 98 6.37 -9.17 5.18
CA ILE A 98 5.17 -8.42 5.54
C ILE A 98 4.07 -8.66 4.49
N ALA A 99 4.40 -8.52 3.20
CA ALA A 99 3.45 -8.74 2.12
C ALA A 99 2.87 -10.16 2.14
N ASN A 100 3.71 -11.18 2.34
CA ASN A 100 3.28 -12.58 2.46
C ASN A 100 2.40 -12.80 3.68
N PHE A 101 2.77 -12.23 4.82
CA PHE A 101 1.99 -12.33 6.05
C PHE A 101 0.60 -11.69 5.88
N MET A 102 0.52 -10.50 5.27
CA MET A 102 -0.74 -9.78 5.08
C MET A 102 -1.68 -10.52 4.11
N ASP A 103 -1.15 -11.07 3.01
CA ASP A 103 -1.94 -11.86 2.06
C ASP A 103 -2.43 -13.17 2.70
N SER A 104 -1.51 -13.94 3.30
CA SER A 104 -1.83 -15.24 3.91
C SER A 104 -2.83 -15.15 5.07
N ASN A 105 -2.86 -14.01 5.77
CA ASN A 105 -3.80 -13.76 6.87
C ASN A 105 -5.07 -13.02 6.44
N ASN A 106 -5.25 -12.79 5.13
CA ASN A 106 -6.41 -12.11 4.56
C ASN A 106 -6.60 -10.67 5.07
N TYR A 107 -5.51 -9.91 5.25
CA TYR A 107 -5.55 -8.49 5.62
C TYR A 107 -5.38 -7.55 4.41
N ALA A 108 -4.62 -7.98 3.41
CA ALA A 108 -4.37 -7.27 2.17
C ALA A 108 -4.15 -8.29 1.04
N LYS A 109 -4.00 -7.84 -0.20
CA LYS A 109 -3.53 -8.70 -1.30
C LYS A 109 -2.14 -8.27 -1.73
N SER A 110 -1.26 -9.22 -2.01
CA SER A 110 0.10 -8.92 -2.47
C SER A 110 0.26 -9.25 -3.96
N ILE A 111 0.91 -8.36 -4.70
CA ILE A 111 1.18 -8.53 -6.14
C ILE A 111 2.68 -8.51 -6.38
N TYR A 112 3.20 -9.61 -6.91
CA TYR A 112 4.60 -9.74 -7.32
C TYR A 112 4.79 -9.57 -8.82
N ASN A 113 3.77 -9.95 -9.62
CA ASN A 113 3.73 -9.71 -11.04
C ASN A 113 2.76 -8.57 -11.34
N LEU A 114 3.30 -7.41 -11.68
CA LEU A 114 2.55 -6.19 -11.98
C LEU A 114 1.60 -6.34 -13.18
N ASP A 115 1.84 -7.29 -14.10
CA ASP A 115 0.93 -7.54 -15.23
C ASP A 115 -0.48 -7.96 -14.78
N ASN A 116 -0.60 -8.54 -13.59
CA ASN A 116 -1.88 -9.01 -13.03
C ASN A 116 -2.63 -7.92 -12.26
N ILE A 117 -2.16 -6.66 -12.25
CA ILE A 117 -2.74 -5.59 -11.43
C ILE A 117 -4.24 -5.38 -11.69
N VAL A 118 -4.67 -5.48 -12.96
CA VAL A 118 -6.07 -5.31 -13.35
C VAL A 118 -6.96 -6.40 -12.78
N GLU A 119 -6.51 -7.66 -12.85
CA GLU A 119 -7.24 -8.79 -12.30
C GLU A 119 -7.40 -8.65 -10.78
N ILE A 120 -6.32 -8.28 -10.10
CA ILE A 120 -6.31 -8.16 -8.65
C ILE A 120 -7.20 -7.00 -8.18
N VAL A 121 -7.11 -5.82 -8.83
CA VAL A 121 -7.98 -4.67 -8.51
C VAL A 121 -9.45 -5.06 -8.62
N LYS A 122 -9.84 -5.74 -9.71
CA LYS A 122 -11.22 -6.24 -9.90
C LYS A 122 -11.62 -7.28 -8.85
N SER A 123 -10.72 -8.19 -8.49
CA SER A 123 -11.00 -9.22 -7.46
C SER A 123 -11.27 -8.61 -6.09
N ILE A 124 -10.60 -7.50 -5.76
CA ILE A 124 -10.66 -6.85 -4.44
C ILE A 124 -11.94 -6.04 -4.25
N GLU A 125 -12.58 -5.57 -5.33
CA GLU A 125 -13.86 -4.85 -5.27
C GLU A 125 -14.89 -5.61 -4.43
N ASN A 126 -14.97 -6.93 -4.60
CA ASN A 126 -15.93 -7.79 -3.91
C ASN A 126 -15.33 -8.59 -2.75
N HIS A 127 -14.03 -8.42 -2.49
CA HIS A 127 -13.34 -9.17 -1.46
C HIS A 127 -13.54 -8.57 -0.06
N ASN A 128 -13.72 -9.45 0.93
CA ASN A 128 -13.87 -9.09 2.33
C ASN A 128 -12.59 -9.44 3.11
N PHE A 129 -11.76 -8.43 3.37
CA PHE A 129 -10.59 -8.57 4.22
C PHE A 129 -10.97 -8.70 5.69
N LYS A 130 -10.13 -9.43 6.43
CA LYS A 130 -10.19 -9.52 7.89
C LYS A 130 -9.90 -8.14 8.48
N LYS A 131 -10.77 -7.68 9.40
CA LYS A 131 -10.54 -6.43 10.12
C LYS A 131 -9.34 -6.56 11.05
N PHE A 132 -8.39 -5.65 10.91
CA PHE A 132 -7.29 -5.53 11.86
C PHE A 132 -7.79 -4.94 13.19
N LYS A 133 -7.33 -5.51 14.30
CA LYS A 133 -7.62 -5.00 15.65
C LYS A 133 -6.30 -4.72 16.35
N LYS A 134 -5.99 -3.44 16.55
CA LYS A 134 -4.82 -3.01 17.30
C LYS A 134 -4.90 -3.53 18.72
N LYS A 135 -3.94 -4.37 19.11
CA LYS A 135 -3.75 -4.77 20.50
C LYS A 135 -2.80 -3.77 21.15
N LYS A 136 -3.25 -3.09 22.20
CA LYS A 136 -2.35 -2.23 22.98
C LYS A 136 -1.35 -3.12 23.70
N PHE A 137 -0.08 -2.78 23.56
CA PHE A 137 1.03 -3.47 24.23
C PHE A 137 1.56 -2.56 25.35
N PHE A 138 1.38 -2.98 26.60
CA PHE A 138 1.74 -2.20 27.79
C PHE A 138 2.81 -2.92 28.60
N LYS A 139 3.94 -3.23 27.95
CA LYS A 139 5.07 -3.94 28.58
C LYS A 139 6.30 -3.04 28.75
N ALA A 140 6.15 -1.74 28.61
CA ALA A 140 7.26 -0.80 28.74
C ALA A 140 7.95 -0.93 30.10
N GLN A 141 7.16 -1.03 31.18
CA GLN A 141 7.70 -1.23 32.53
C GLN A 141 8.46 -2.56 32.66
N GLU A 142 7.88 -3.65 32.17
CA GLU A 142 8.51 -4.98 32.23
C GLU A 142 9.82 -5.06 31.41
N ILE A 143 9.92 -4.31 30.31
CA ILE A 143 11.16 -4.18 29.54
C ILE A 143 12.20 -3.36 30.32
N ILE A 144 11.78 -2.27 30.97
CA ILE A 144 12.65 -1.46 31.83
C ILE A 144 13.20 -2.35 32.97
N ASP A 145 12.31 -3.06 33.66
CA ASP A 145 12.68 -3.93 34.78
C ASP A 145 13.69 -5.00 34.35
N PHE A 146 13.53 -5.61 33.17
CA PHE A 146 14.48 -6.60 32.63
C PHE A 146 15.85 -6.01 32.24
N ILE A 147 15.91 -4.76 31.76
CA ILE A 147 17.17 -4.12 31.34
C ILE A 147 18.00 -3.63 32.52
N PHE A 148 17.33 -3.25 33.62
CA PHE A 148 17.97 -2.68 34.81
C PHE A 148 18.09 -3.67 36.00
N GLU A 149 17.78 -4.95 35.79
CA GLU A 149 18.27 -6.08 36.64
C GLU A 149 19.75 -6.38 36.36
#